data_AF-O77199-F1
#
_entry.id   AF-O77199-F1
#
_cell.length_a   1.000
_cell.length_b   1.000
_cell.length_c   1.000
_cell.angle_alpha   90.00
_cell.angle_beta   90.00
_cell.angle_gamma   90.00
#
_symmetry.space_group_name_H-M   'P 1'
#
loop_
_entity.id
_entity.type
_entity.pdbx_description
1 polymer ?
#
loop_
_entity_poly.entity_id
_entity_poly.type
_entity_poly.pdbx_seq_one_letter_code
_entity_poly.pdbx_strand_id
1 'polypeptide(L)'
;DIIRGKDLYRGNNRENDKLEKKLKEYFKKIYEELVKKYKEEAKDYYKDTENYFQLREDWWALNRDQVWKAITCDAHDSRYRKMGADGSITESAMRQCRNVADVPTNFDYVPQYLR
;
A
#
# COMPACT_ATOMS: atom_id res chain seq x y z
N ASP A 1 0.99 0.95 -5.38
CA ASP A 1 2.23 1.55 -5.91
C ASP A 1 2.31 3.05 -5.76
N ILE A 2 1.26 3.79 -6.11
CA ILE A 2 1.20 5.26 -5.98
C ILE A 2 1.65 5.73 -4.59
N ILE A 3 1.04 5.25 -3.52
CA ILE A 3 1.39 5.60 -2.13
C ILE A 3 2.87 5.33 -1.81
N ARG A 4 3.45 4.28 -2.41
CA ARG A 4 4.82 3.83 -2.19
C ARG A 4 5.85 4.49 -3.12
N GLY A 5 5.41 5.36 -4.05
CA GLY A 5 6.29 5.96 -5.05
C GLY A 5 6.84 4.97 -6.08
N LYS A 6 6.19 3.81 -6.25
CA LYS A 6 6.59 2.75 -7.19
C LYS A 6 5.77 2.74 -8.48
N ASP A 7 4.86 3.69 -8.63
CA ASP A 7 3.98 3.77 -9.79
C ASP A 7 4.72 4.29 -11.02
N LEU A 8 4.59 3.58 -12.14
CA LEU A 8 5.27 3.82 -13.41
C LEU A 8 4.44 4.69 -14.36
N TYR A 9 3.23 5.09 -13.99
CA TYR A 9 2.36 5.88 -14.87
C TYR A 9 2.90 7.31 -15.02
N ARG A 10 3.39 7.64 -16.22
CA ARG A 10 3.95 8.96 -16.59
C ARG A 10 3.01 9.76 -17.52
N GLY A 11 1.70 9.59 -17.35
CA GLY A 11 0.69 10.23 -18.20
C GLY A 11 0.60 11.75 -17.98
N ASN A 12 -0.48 12.26 -17.40
CA ASN A 12 -0.60 13.69 -17.09
C ASN A 12 0.39 14.10 -16.00
N ASN A 13 1.64 14.38 -16.41
CA ASN A 13 2.77 14.66 -15.52
C ASN A 13 2.43 15.74 -14.50
N ARG A 14 1.65 16.76 -14.88
CA ARG A 14 1.30 17.85 -13.97
C ARG A 14 0.40 17.41 -12.81
N GLU A 15 -0.47 16.43 -13.00
CA GLU A 15 -1.32 15.89 -11.93
C GLU A 15 -0.56 14.88 -11.07
N ASN A 16 0.23 14.01 -11.71
CA ASN A 16 1.07 13.04 -11.01
C ASN A 16 2.11 13.74 -10.12
N ASP A 17 2.75 14.81 -10.62
CA ASP A 17 3.71 15.59 -9.85
C ASP A 17 3.05 16.29 -8.65
N LYS A 18 1.82 16.79 -8.82
CA LYS A 18 1.06 17.39 -7.71
C LYS A 18 0.72 16.35 -6.65
N LEU A 19 0.29 15.16 -7.05
CA LEU A 19 -0.03 14.07 -6.14
C LEU A 19 1.22 13.61 -5.39
N GLU A 20 2.30 13.34 -6.10
CA GLU A 20 3.56 12.89 -5.51
C GLU A 20 4.14 13.95 -4.57
N LYS A 21 4.07 15.24 -4.93
CA LYS A 21 4.48 16.34 -4.04
C LYS A 21 3.65 16.35 -2.76
N LYS A 22 2.32 16.20 -2.84
CA LYS A 22 1.46 16.11 -1.65
C LYS A 22 1.78 14.90 -0.79
N LEU A 23 2.03 13.73 -1.40
CA LEU A 23 2.44 12.53 -0.67
C LEU A 23 3.76 12.77 0.07
N LYS A 24 4.77 13.36 -0.57
CA LYS A 24 6.03 13.75 0.09
C LYS A 24 5.78 14.70 1.27
N GLU A 25 4.92 15.70 1.11
CA GLU A 25 4.56 16.64 2.19
C GLU A 25 3.89 15.94 3.38
N TYR A 26 3.00 14.97 3.15
CA TYR A 26 2.37 14.20 4.23
C TYR A 26 3.35 13.27 4.93
N PHE A 27 4.16 12.52 4.17
CA PHE A 27 5.15 11.61 4.75
C PHE A 27 6.27 12.35 5.48
N LYS A 28 6.63 13.56 5.04
CA LYS A 28 7.51 14.45 5.80
C LYS A 28 6.96 14.76 7.19
N LYS A 29 5.67 15.13 7.29
CA LYS A 29 5.03 15.42 8.59
C LYS A 29 5.02 14.19 9.49
N ILE A 30 4.69 13.01 8.94
CA ILE A 30 4.74 11.74 9.69
C ILE A 30 6.16 11.47 10.19
N TYR A 31 7.17 11.64 9.32
CA TYR A 31 8.58 11.48 9.71
C TYR A 31 8.98 12.43 10.83
N GLU A 32 8.62 13.71 10.75
CA GLU A 32 8.90 14.71 11.79
C GLU A 32 8.25 14.33 13.13
N GLU A 33 7.01 13.82 13.12
CA GLU A 33 6.34 13.31 14.33
C GLU A 33 7.03 12.06 14.91
N LEU A 34 7.48 11.14 14.05
CA LEU A 34 8.23 9.96 14.47
C LEU A 34 9.58 10.34 15.08
N VAL A 35 10.33 11.26 14.46
CA VAL A 35 11.60 11.77 15.00
C VAL A 35 11.38 12.51 16.31
N LYS A 36 10.28 13.26 16.46
CA LYS A 36 9.95 13.89 17.74
C LYS A 36 9.70 12.86 18.85
N LYS A 37 9.07 11.73 18.51
CA LYS A 37 8.70 10.69 19.48
C LYS A 37 9.84 9.72 19.82
N TYR A 38 10.60 9.30 18.81
CA TYR A 38 11.61 8.22 18.90
C TYR A 38 13.05 8.72 18.64
N LYS A 39 13.25 10.02 18.41
CA LYS A 39 14.57 10.67 18.29
C LYS A 39 15.48 9.98 17.27
N GLU A 40 16.65 9.51 17.71
CA GLU A 40 17.67 8.91 16.85
C GLU A 40 17.23 7.56 16.28
N GLU A 41 16.41 6.80 17.00
CA GLU A 41 15.94 5.48 16.53
C GLU A 41 15.14 5.61 15.22
N ALA A 42 14.28 6.64 15.12
CA ALA A 42 13.53 6.92 13.89
C ALA A 42 14.42 7.42 12.76
N LYS A 43 15.47 8.21 13.05
CA LYS A 43 16.40 8.70 12.03
C LYS A 43 17.29 7.59 11.49
N ASP A 44 17.75 6.70 12.37
CA ASP A 44 18.60 5.56 12.02
C ASP A 44 17.82 4.53 11.19
N TYR A 45 16.54 4.34 11.51
CA TYR A 45 15.67 3.43 10.79
C TYR A 45 15.19 4.02 9.45
N TYR A 46 14.77 5.29 9.41
CA TYR A 46 14.28 5.97 8.22
C TYR A 46 15.31 6.97 7.68
N LYS A 47 16.27 6.45 6.89
CA LYS A 47 17.39 7.24 6.34
C LYS A 47 17.02 8.10 5.14
N ASP A 48 16.03 7.68 4.37
CA ASP A 48 15.53 8.44 3.22
C ASP A 48 14.62 9.57 3.72
N THR A 49 15.14 10.80 3.64
CA THR A 49 14.46 12.03 4.05
C THR A 49 13.94 12.86 2.89
N GLU A 50 14.09 12.37 1.65
CA GLU A 50 13.62 13.06 0.44
C GLU A 50 12.34 12.44 -0.10
N ASN A 51 12.33 11.10 -0.24
CA ASN A 51 11.21 10.37 -0.83
C ASN A 51 10.45 9.55 0.22
N TYR A 52 11.09 9.24 1.35
CA TYR A 52 10.55 8.45 2.45
C TYR A 52 10.14 7.02 2.03
N PHE A 53 10.86 6.40 1.09
CA PHE A 53 10.46 5.10 0.52
C PHE A 53 10.23 4.02 1.57
N GLN A 54 11.15 3.87 2.53
CA GLN A 54 11.01 2.87 3.59
C GLN A 54 9.80 3.16 4.48
N LEU A 55 9.59 4.41 4.88
CA LEU A 55 8.43 4.81 5.67
C LEU A 55 7.11 4.57 4.92
N ARG A 56 7.09 4.82 3.60
CA ARG A 56 5.92 4.57 2.76
C ARG A 56 5.62 3.07 2.62
N GLU A 57 6.64 2.23 2.51
CA GLU A 57 6.48 0.77 2.48
C GLU A 57 5.91 0.25 3.80
N ASP A 58 6.47 0.67 4.93
CA ASP A 58 5.98 0.26 6.26
C ASP A 58 4.55 0.74 6.51
N TRP A 59 4.25 2.00 6.13
CA TRP A 59 2.90 2.53 6.22
C TRP A 59 1.93 1.69 5.38
N TRP A 60 2.30 1.32 4.16
CA TRP A 60 1.46 0.45 3.34
C TRP A 60 1.29 -0.93 3.97
N ALA A 61 2.36 -1.56 4.43
CA ALA A 61 2.33 -2.88 5.07
C ALA A 61 1.40 -2.92 6.30
N LEU A 62 1.36 -1.84 7.09
CA LEU A 62 0.53 -1.72 8.29
C LEU A 62 -0.94 -1.36 8.01
N ASN A 63 -1.26 -0.71 6.89
CA ASN A 63 -2.60 -0.17 6.63
C ASN A 63 -3.33 -0.81 5.43
N ARG A 64 -2.66 -1.68 4.66
CA ARG A 64 -3.21 -2.32 3.45
C ARG A 64 -4.48 -3.13 3.72
N ASP A 65 -4.66 -3.70 4.91
CA ASP A 65 -5.87 -4.41 5.33
C ASP A 65 -7.08 -3.47 5.43
N GLN A 66 -6.88 -2.30 6.04
CA GLN A 66 -7.91 -1.28 6.19
C GLN A 66 -8.26 -0.65 4.83
N VAL A 67 -7.26 -0.39 4.00
CA VAL A 67 -7.45 0.09 2.62
C VAL A 67 -8.26 -0.95 1.82
N TRP A 68 -7.92 -2.23 1.93
CA TRP A 68 -8.66 -3.29 1.25
C TRP A 68 -10.10 -3.40 1.74
N LYS A 69 -10.31 -3.31 3.05
CA LYS A 69 -11.66 -3.29 3.65
C LYS A 69 -12.49 -2.15 3.10
N ALA A 70 -11.91 -0.96 2.93
CA ALA A 70 -12.59 0.19 2.36
C ALA A 70 -12.93 -0.01 0.86
N ILE A 71 -11.99 -0.54 0.07
CA ILE A 71 -12.20 -0.83 -1.37
C ILE A 71 -13.34 -1.84 -1.57
N THR A 72 -13.45 -2.81 -0.66
CA THR A 72 -14.42 -3.91 -0.76
C THR A 72 -15.75 -3.63 -0.06
N CYS A 73 -15.95 -2.44 0.53
CA CYS A 73 -17.19 -2.09 1.24
C CYS A 73 -18.46 -2.30 0.40
N ASP A 74 -18.42 -1.93 -0.88
CA ASP A 74 -19.56 -2.02 -1.81
C ASP A 74 -19.37 -3.10 -2.87
N ALA A 75 -18.55 -4.11 -2.58
CA ALA A 75 -18.46 -5.27 -3.45
C ALA A 75 -19.79 -6.03 -3.43
N HIS A 76 -20.55 -5.98 -4.53
CA HIS A 76 -21.81 -6.70 -4.71
C HIS A 76 -21.57 -8.22 -4.86
N ASP A 77 -22.16 -8.90 -5.85
CA ASP A 77 -22.12 -10.36 -5.99
C ASP A 77 -20.76 -10.90 -6.48
N SER A 78 -19.68 -10.42 -5.88
CA SER A 78 -18.30 -10.77 -6.16
C SER A 78 -17.71 -11.64 -5.05
N ARG A 79 -16.75 -12.49 -5.46
CA ARG A 79 -15.88 -13.26 -4.58
C ARG A 79 -14.44 -13.05 -5.02
N TYR A 80 -13.52 -13.09 -4.06
CA TYR A 80 -12.11 -13.19 -4.36
C TYR A 80 -11.69 -14.66 -4.31
N ARG A 81 -11.00 -15.14 -5.35
CA ARG A 81 -10.51 -16.52 -5.48
C ARG A 81 -8.98 -16.52 -5.53
N LYS A 82 -8.34 -17.37 -4.74
CA LYS A 82 -6.90 -17.62 -4.75
C LYS A 82 -6.64 -19.08 -5.07
N MET A 83 -5.70 -19.33 -5.99
CA MET A 83 -5.19 -20.67 -6.28
C MET A 83 -3.85 -20.86 -5.58
N GLY A 84 -3.72 -21.95 -4.82
CA GLY A 84 -2.47 -22.40 -4.20
C GLY A 84 -1.54 -23.04 -5.24
N ALA A 85 -0.26 -23.18 -4.88
CA ALA A 85 0.74 -23.83 -5.74
C ALA A 85 0.45 -25.33 -5.95
N ASP A 86 -0.30 -25.94 -5.02
CA ASP A 86 -0.81 -27.31 -5.07
C ASP A 86 -2.11 -27.45 -5.88
N GLY A 87 -2.62 -26.36 -6.46
CA GLY A 87 -3.89 -26.32 -7.18
C GLY A 87 -5.13 -26.20 -6.29
N SER A 88 -4.96 -26.09 -4.97
CA SER A 88 -6.08 -25.82 -4.05
C SER A 88 -6.70 -24.45 -4.34
N ILE A 89 -8.01 -24.32 -4.12
CA ILE A 89 -8.74 -23.06 -4.34
C ILE A 89 -9.33 -22.60 -3.01
N THR A 90 -9.02 -21.37 -2.62
CA THR A 90 -9.63 -20.69 -1.47
C THR A 90 -10.43 -19.49 -1.97
N GLU A 91 -11.62 -19.28 -1.41
CA GLU A 91 -12.51 -18.19 -1.80
C GLU A 91 -13.03 -17.39 -0.62
N SER A 92 -13.36 -16.11 -0.89
CA SER A 92 -14.03 -15.27 0.09
C SER A 92 -15.51 -15.64 0.20
N ALA A 93 -16.10 -15.29 1.34
CA ALA A 93 -17.55 -15.17 1.41
C ALA A 93 -18.07 -14.21 0.32
N MET A 94 -19.28 -14.48 -0.15
CA MET A 94 -19.97 -13.65 -1.15
C MET A 94 -20.09 -12.21 -0.64
N ARG A 95 -19.87 -11.22 -1.51
CA ARG A 95 -19.97 -9.78 -1.19
C ARG A 95 -18.94 -9.24 -0.22
N GLN A 96 -18.02 -10.08 0.25
CA GLN A 96 -17.02 -9.67 1.22
C GLN A 96 -15.69 -9.36 0.55
N CYS A 97 -15.32 -10.12 -0.50
CA CYS A 97 -14.02 -10.01 -1.19
C CYS A 97 -12.82 -9.90 -0.23
N ARG A 98 -12.95 -10.40 1.01
CA ARG A 98 -12.01 -10.29 2.13
C ARG A 98 -11.98 -11.59 2.93
N ASN A 99 -11.08 -11.71 3.89
CA ASN A 99 -10.95 -12.87 4.78
C ASN A 99 -10.65 -14.21 4.08
N VAL A 100 -9.98 -14.18 2.92
CA VAL A 100 -9.37 -15.38 2.27
C VAL A 100 -7.93 -15.58 2.75
N ALA A 101 -7.32 -14.46 3.16
CA ALA A 101 -6.10 -14.28 3.93
C ALA A 101 -6.24 -12.90 4.63
N ASP A 102 -5.44 -12.59 5.66
CA ASP A 102 -5.51 -11.30 6.39
C ASP A 102 -5.51 -10.09 5.43
N VAL A 103 -4.77 -10.20 4.33
CA VAL A 103 -4.95 -9.39 3.12
C VAL A 103 -5.14 -10.35 1.94
N PRO A 104 -6.25 -10.29 1.19
CA PRO A 104 -6.61 -11.36 0.26
C PRO A 104 -5.66 -11.53 -0.92
N THR A 105 -4.92 -10.48 -1.28
CA THR A 105 -4.04 -10.48 -2.44
C THR A 105 -2.62 -10.06 -2.09
N ASN A 106 -1.65 -10.63 -2.77
CA ASN A 106 -0.26 -10.17 -2.76
C ASN A 106 0.08 -9.41 -4.05
N PHE A 107 -0.91 -9.02 -4.86
CA PHE A 107 -0.68 -8.26 -6.09
C PHE A 107 0.06 -6.95 -5.82
N ASP A 108 -0.18 -6.30 -4.68
CA ASP A 108 0.60 -5.16 -4.24
C ASP A 108 2.06 -5.47 -3.89
N TYR A 109 2.49 -6.74 -3.84
CA TYR A 109 3.90 -7.13 -3.75
C TYR A 109 4.45 -7.70 -5.07
N VAL A 110 3.65 -7.72 -6.13
CA VAL A 110 4.10 -8.05 -7.49
C VAL A 110 4.54 -6.77 -8.21
N PRO A 111 5.73 -6.74 -8.86
CA PRO A 111 6.18 -5.59 -9.64
C PRO A 111 5.12 -5.12 -10.64
N GLN A 112 4.90 -3.81 -10.78
CA GLN A 112 3.83 -3.26 -11.61
C GLN A 112 3.81 -3.76 -13.05
N TYR A 113 4.98 -3.95 -13.63
CA TYR A 113 5.12 -4.45 -15.00
C TYR A 113 4.54 -5.86 -15.20
N LEU A 114 4.45 -6.66 -14.14
CA LEU A 114 3.98 -8.06 -14.17
C LEU A 114 2.53 -8.23 -13.69
N ARG A 115 1.85 -7.14 -13.31
CA ARG A 115 0.45 -7.18 -12.84
C ARG A 115 -0.52 -7.02 -14.00
#